data_AF-A0A1W9L471-F1
#
_entry.id   AF-A0A1W9L471-F1
#
_cell.length_a   1.000
_cell.length_b   1.000
_cell.length_c   1.000
_cell.angle_alpha   90.00
_cell.angle_beta   90.00
_cell.angle_gamma   90.00
#
_symmetry.space_group_name_H-M   'P 1'
#
loop_
_entity.id
_entity.type
_entity.pdbx_description
1 polymer ?
#
loop_
_entity_poly.entity_id
_entity_poly.type
_entity_poly.pdbx_seq_one_letter_code
_entity_poly.pdbx_strand_id
1 'polypeptide(L)'
;MRLSKIKLAGFKSFVDPTIINFPSNRVGVVGPNGCGKSNVIDAVRWVMGESSAKNLRGGAMIDVIFNGSVTRPAIEQASIELVFEQVNLPQ
;
A
#
# COMPACT_ATOMS: atom_id res chain seq x y z
N MET A 1 -17.14 5.79 -8.38
CA MET A 1 -16.50 4.83 -7.45
C MET A 1 -15.48 5.58 -6.61
N ARG A 2 -15.30 5.21 -5.34
CA ARG A 2 -14.34 5.84 -4.41
C ARG A 2 -13.57 4.77 -3.67
N LEU A 3 -12.25 4.94 -3.56
CA LEU A 3 -11.42 4.06 -2.73
C LEU A 3 -11.83 4.24 -1.27
N SER A 4 -12.30 3.15 -0.65
CA SER A 4 -12.77 3.13 0.74
C SER A 4 -11.72 2.57 1.69
N LYS A 5 -11.00 1.53 1.27
CA LYS A 5 -10.04 0.82 2.10
C LYS A 5 -8.91 0.25 1.24
N ILE A 6 -7.72 0.21 1.82
CA ILE A 6 -6.61 -0.61 1.34
C ILE A 6 -6.35 -1.66 2.41
N LYS A 7 -6.37 -2.94 2.05
CA LYS A 7 -5.85 -4.01 2.90
C LYS A 7 -4.52 -4.45 2.35
N LEU A 8 -3.51 -4.56 3.22
CA LEU A 8 -2.19 -4.99 2.79
C LEU A 8 -1.47 -5.77 3.88
N ALA A 9 -0.66 -6.74 3.46
CA ALA A 9 0.21 -7.52 4.32
C ALA A 9 1.46 -7.89 3.53
N GLY A 10 2.60 -7.91 4.22
CA GLY A 10 3.89 -8.25 3.64
C GLY A 10 4.44 -7.29 2.57
N PHE A 11 3.82 -6.12 2.38
CA PHE A 11 4.21 -5.16 1.37
C PHE A 11 5.16 -4.10 1.94
N LYS A 12 6.44 -4.17 1.57
CA LYS A 12 7.48 -3.24 2.04
C LYS A 12 7.47 -3.08 3.56
N SER A 13 7.22 -1.87 4.06
CA SER A 13 7.17 -1.59 5.51
C SER A 13 5.92 -2.16 6.21
N PHE A 14 4.90 -2.60 5.47
CA PHE A 14 3.66 -3.15 6.03
C PHE A 14 3.77 -4.67 6.15
N VAL A 15 4.49 -5.13 7.18
CA VAL A 15 4.73 -6.55 7.42
C VAL A 15 3.45 -7.27 7.85
N ASP A 16 2.79 -6.73 8.88
CA ASP A 16 1.58 -7.32 9.45
C ASP A 16 0.33 -6.89 8.66
N PRO A 17 -0.74 -7.69 8.66
CA PRO A 17 -2.02 -7.32 8.07
C PRO A 17 -2.52 -5.97 8.57
N THR A 18 -2.64 -5.01 7.66
CA THR A 18 -2.99 -3.63 7.94
C THR A 18 -4.16 -3.21 7.06
N ILE A 19 -5.14 -2.52 7.65
CA ILE A 19 -6.27 -1.92 6.93
C ILE A 19 -6.17 -0.40 7.06
N ILE A 20 -6.03 0.27 5.92
CA ILE A 20 -6.04 1.74 5.83
C ILE A 20 -7.42 2.16 5.34
N ASN A 21 -8.16 2.91 6.17
CA ASN A 21 -9.49 3.41 5.83
C ASN A 21 -9.39 4.82 5.21
N PHE A 22 -10.21 5.07 4.18
CA PHE A 22 -10.36 6.35 3.49
C PHE A 22 -11.80 6.86 3.71
N PRO A 23 -12.09 7.50 4.86
CA PRO A 23 -13.47 7.79 5.26
C PRO A 23 -14.13 8.90 4.42
N SER A 24 -13.36 9.77 3.78
CA SER A 24 -13.85 10.94 3.05
C SER A 24 -13.24 11.03 1.64
N ASN A 25 -13.68 12.01 0.86
CA ASN A 25 -13.14 12.27 -0.48
C ASN A 25 -11.73 12.86 -0.47
N ARG A 26 -11.25 13.36 0.68
CA ARG A 26 -9.92 13.95 0.85
C ARG A 26 -9.32 13.50 2.18
N VAL A 27 -8.26 12.70 2.10
CA VAL A 27 -7.57 12.12 3.24
C VAL A 27 -6.08 12.44 3.12
N GLY A 28 -5.47 12.88 4.22
CA GLY A 28 -4.02 13.06 4.33
C GLY A 28 -3.37 11.87 5.01
N VAL A 29 -2.23 11.40 4.50
CA VAL A 29 -1.40 10.37 5.13
C VAL A 29 -0.18 11.04 5.73
N VAL A 30 -0.09 11.06 7.07
CA VAL A 30 0.96 11.78 7.82
C VAL A 30 1.68 10.86 8.82
N GLY A 31 2.86 11.28 9.27
CA GLY A 31 3.70 10.52 10.20
C GLY A 31 5.21 10.79 10.04
N PRO A 32 6.06 10.29 10.96
CA PRO A 32 7.51 10.50 10.93
C PRO A 32 8.19 9.93 9.68
N ASN A 33 9.41 10.36 9.39
CA ASN A 33 10.19 9.78 8.29
C ASN A 33 10.48 8.30 8.53
N GLY A 34 10.47 7.51 7.47
CA GLY A 34 10.68 6.06 7.55
C GLY A 34 9.47 5.23 7.99
N CYS A 35 8.35 5.82 8.43
CA CYS A 35 7.20 5.04 8.91
C CYS A 35 6.35 4.37 7.80
N GLY A 36 6.75 4.47 6.53
CA GLY A 36 6.04 3.81 5.42
C GLY A 36 4.95 4.62 4.72
N LYS A 37 4.78 5.91 5.03
CA LYS A 37 3.74 6.78 4.40
C LYS A 37 3.67 6.63 2.89
N SER A 38 4.81 6.77 2.21
CA SER A 38 4.85 6.73 0.75
C SER A 38 4.59 5.31 0.21
N ASN A 39 4.79 4.27 1.00
CA ASN A 39 4.46 2.90 0.58
C ASN A 39 2.93 2.73 0.42
N VAL A 40 2.11 3.62 1.00
CA VAL A 40 0.65 3.64 0.73
C VAL A 40 0.36 3.94 -0.75
N ILE A 41 1.03 4.93 -1.36
CA ILE A 41 0.82 5.23 -2.79
C ILE A 41 1.46 4.17 -3.68
N ASP A 42 2.56 3.55 -3.26
CA ASP A 42 3.15 2.43 -4.02
C ASP A 42 2.20 1.23 -4.05
N ALA A 43 1.49 0.94 -2.95
CA ALA A 43 0.51 -0.14 -2.90
C ALA A 43 -0.64 0.10 -3.89
N VAL A 44 -1.11 1.34 -4.00
CA VAL A 44 -2.12 1.73 -5.01
C VAL A 44 -1.57 1.55 -6.42
N ARG A 45 -0.37 2.06 -6.71
CA ARG A 45 0.28 1.91 -8.02
C ARG A 45 0.47 0.45 -8.42
N TRP A 46 0.91 -0.38 -7.48
CA TRP A 46 1.09 -1.81 -7.66
C TRP A 46 -0.20 -2.48 -8.13
N VAL A 47 -1.30 -2.29 -7.38
CA VAL A 47 -2.59 -2.90 -7.72
C VAL A 47 -3.15 -2.35 -9.04
N MET A 48 -2.86 -1.09 -9.37
CA MET A 48 -3.24 -0.49 -10.65
C MET A 48 -2.37 -0.97 -11.84
N GLY A 49 -1.42 -1.88 -11.63
CA GLY A 49 -0.65 -2.52 -12.69
C GLY A 49 0.71 -1.87 -12.98
N GLU A 50 1.25 -1.08 -12.06
CA GLU A 50 2.62 -0.56 -12.19
C GLU A 50 3.64 -1.72 -12.25
N SER A 51 4.33 -1.83 -13.38
CA SER A 51 5.30 -2.89 -13.67
C SER A 51 6.75 -2.43 -13.56
N SER A 52 7.00 -1.14 -13.35
CA SER A 52 8.33 -0.58 -13.14
C SER A 52 8.72 -0.58 -11.67
N ALA A 53 9.69 -1.42 -11.30
CA ALA A 53 10.29 -1.42 -9.96
C ALA A 53 10.77 -0.02 -9.54
N LYS A 54 11.34 0.75 -10.48
CA LYS A 54 11.80 2.12 -10.25
C LYS A 54 10.66 3.06 -9.86
N ASN A 55 9.48 2.96 -10.50
CA ASN A 55 8.31 3.78 -10.17
C ASN A 55 7.70 3.41 -8.82
N LEU A 56 7.90 2.16 -8.41
CA LEU A 56 7.63 1.66 -7.07
C LEU A 56 8.80 1.93 -6.13
N ARG A 57 9.86 2.63 -6.52
CA ARG A 57 11.00 2.95 -5.64
C ARG A 57 11.70 1.72 -5.06
N GLY A 58 11.75 0.64 -5.84
CA GLY A 58 12.59 -0.54 -5.65
C GLY A 58 13.65 -0.66 -6.75
N GLY A 59 14.65 -1.51 -6.54
CA GLY A 59 15.64 -1.89 -7.55
C GLY A 59 15.17 -3.05 -8.42
N ALA A 60 14.37 -3.97 -7.85
CA ALA A 60 13.78 -5.11 -8.54
C ALA A 60 12.30 -5.28 -8.15
N MET A 61 11.54 -6.03 -8.96
CA MET A 61 10.12 -6.26 -8.68
C MET A 61 9.89 -7.02 -7.38
N ILE A 62 10.85 -7.83 -6.94
CA ILE A 62 10.79 -8.55 -5.66
C ILE A 62 10.83 -7.60 -4.46
N ASP A 63 11.35 -6.38 -4.61
CA ASP A 63 11.49 -5.40 -3.52
C ASP A 63 10.15 -4.83 -3.03
N VAL A 64 9.03 -5.23 -3.64
CA VAL A 64 7.68 -4.97 -3.10
C VAL A 64 7.37 -5.85 -1.90
N ILE A 65 8.03 -7.00 -1.78
CA ILE A 65 7.89 -7.94 -0.66
C ILE A 65 8.81 -7.49 0.47
N PHE A 66 8.33 -7.58 1.71
CA PHE A 66 9.15 -7.23 2.87
C PHE A 66 10.40 -8.11 2.97
N ASN A 67 11.57 -7.46 2.88
CA ASN A 67 12.87 -8.13 2.85
C ASN A 67 13.57 -8.16 4.22
N GLY A 68 12.81 -8.12 5.31
CA GLY A 68 13.34 -8.20 6.67
C GLY A 68 13.84 -6.88 7.26
N SER A 69 14.15 -6.93 8.56
CA SER A 69 14.74 -5.86 9.35
C SER A 69 15.62 -6.48 10.45
N VAL A 70 16.24 -5.64 11.29
CA VAL A 70 17.02 -6.10 12.46
C VAL A 70 16.16 -6.95 13.41
N THR A 71 14.86 -6.69 13.48
CA THR A 71 13.95 -7.34 14.45
C THR A 71 12.99 -8.34 13.83
N ARG A 72 12.88 -8.41 12.50
CA ARG A 72 11.92 -9.27 11.82
C ARG A 72 12.52 -9.93 10.57
N PRO A 73 12.32 -11.24 10.34
CA PRO A 73 12.84 -11.92 9.17
C PRO A 73 12.12 -11.47 7.88
N ALA A 74 12.75 -11.70 6.73
CA ALA A 74 12.10 -11.55 5.43
C ALA A 74 10.93 -12.53 5.29
N ILE A 75 10.01 -12.20 4.38
CA ILE A 75 8.86 -13.04 4.02
C ILE A 75 8.82 -13.25 2.51
N GLU A 76 8.00 -14.19 2.05
CA GLU A 76 8.00 -14.63 0.65
C GLU A 76 6.81 -14.10 -0.16
N GLN A 77 5.86 -13.41 0.48
CA GLN A 77 4.63 -12.95 -0.17
C GLN A 77 4.21 -11.57 0.33
N ALA A 78 3.65 -10.78 -0.58
CA ALA A 78 2.88 -9.58 -0.29
C ALA A 78 1.46 -9.73 -0.85
N SER A 79 0.48 -9.15 -0.17
CA SER A 79 -0.90 -9.04 -0.64
C SER A 79 -1.38 -7.61 -0.49
N ILE A 80 -2.13 -7.12 -1.50
CA ILE A 80 -2.72 -5.79 -1.49
C ILE A 80 -4.10 -5.90 -2.15
N GLU A 81 -5.11 -5.33 -1.49
CA GLU A 81 -6.49 -5.26 -1.97
C GLU A 81 -6.97 -3.81 -1.91
N LEU A 82 -7.45 -3.27 -3.04
CA LEU A 82 -8.12 -1.98 -3.11
C LEU A 82 -9.64 -2.19 -3.08
N VAL A 83 -10.32 -1.68 -2.06
CA VAL A 83 -11.77 -1.80 -1.92
C VAL A 83 -12.42 -0.49 -2.35
N PHE A 84 -13.24 -0.54 -3.40
CA PHE A 84 -13.98 0.61 -3.90
C PHE A 84 -15.45 0.53 -3.51
N GLU A 85 -16.00 1.66 -3.08
CA GLU A 85 -17.43 1.83 -2.83
C GLU A 85 -18.07 2.65 -3.96
N GLN A 86 -19.36 2.44 -4.19
CA GLN A 86 -20.15 3.33 -5.04
C GLN A 86 -20.43 4.62 -4.28
N VAL A 87 -20.27 5.76 -4.96
CA VAL A 87 -20.68 7.06 -4.45
C VAL A 87 -21.93 7.42 -5.22
N ASN A 88 -23.08 7.40 -4.56
CA ASN A 88 -24.31 7.92 -5.15
C ASN A 88 -24.17 9.44 -5.25
N LEU A 89 -24.04 9.96 -6.46
CA LEU A 89 -24.20 11.39 -6.71
C LEU A 89 -25.69 11.71 -6.55
N PRO A 90 -26.07 12.78 -5.84
CA PRO A 90 -27.43 13.29 -5.94
C PRO A 90 -27.70 13.62 -7.41
N GLN A 91 -28.83 13.11 -7.94
CA GLN A 91 -29.31 13.44 -9.28
C GLN A 91 -29.72 14.91 -9.35
#